data_AF-A0A5C7B885-F1
#
_entry.id   AF-A0A5C7B885-F1
#
_cell.length_a   1.000
_cell.length_b   1.000
_cell.length_c   1.000
_cell.angle_alpha   90.00
_cell.angle_beta   90.00
_cell.angle_gamma   90.00
#
_symmetry.space_group_name_H-M   'P 1'
#
loop_
_entity.id
_entity.type
_entity.pdbx_description
1 polymer ?
#
loop_
_entity_poly.entity_id
_entity_poly.type
_entity_poly.pdbx_seq_one_letter_code
_entity_poly.pdbx_strand_id
1 'polypeptide(L)'
;MYAQEAVNKTLKDTISFTKKNSQKIIEFAKLIEASIHNSDTNTFISKLNRTEFFNRVLIDYPTIDREDDFIKGYLTGINIALKSFPNEIITNVENGAYYDFINYRYDDETQTYYVLFRFYSSESGMNYHDYKILNTNGNLQFSDIYIYLTGEHFTSTMGRLMQYTLPENLLIENKKTSNNSESQDLFKAILYNKNGDYEKAYTIMDGLKSELSKEKFLLIFKVLIAGQLDENKYLKSLDDLISAFPDDQTIALNKIDYHLYKEEYFEAIQVINQLQNETEDDFLNFMKAGIAFEDKNYDLALNLYTYTINNYPNFFEGQVGYLSTLIVMKNYIDTTHYLDTMIAEGYDKQGLSNYIEEEDENGVNILKAYSKSKNFLDWKINK
;
A
#
# COMPACT_ATOMS: atom_id res chain seq x y z
N MET A 1 14.99 10.94 -3.68
CA MET A 1 14.75 12.19 -4.44
C MET A 1 13.54 11.91 -5.31
N TYR A 2 12.36 12.43 -4.95
CA TYR A 2 11.09 12.06 -5.58
C TYR A 2 11.03 12.59 -7.01
N ALA A 3 10.91 11.72 -8.01
CA ALA A 3 11.13 12.06 -9.43
C ALA A 3 10.15 13.11 -10.02
N GLN A 4 9.11 13.50 -9.28
CA GLN A 4 8.15 14.53 -9.69
C GLN A 4 8.04 15.72 -8.73
N GLU A 5 8.79 15.74 -7.62
CA GLU A 5 8.87 16.93 -6.78
C GLU A 5 9.94 17.87 -7.33
N ALA A 6 9.53 18.77 -8.24
CA ALA A 6 10.28 19.99 -8.43
C ALA A 6 10.17 20.79 -7.12
N VAL A 7 11.21 20.69 -6.27
CA VAL A 7 11.30 21.35 -4.95
C VAL A 7 11.16 22.86 -5.12
N ASN A 8 9.93 23.37 -5.05
CA ASN A 8 9.67 24.80 -5.19
C ASN A 8 9.30 25.50 -3.87
N LYS A 9 9.18 24.76 -2.75
CA LYS A 9 9.26 25.30 -1.37
C LYS A 9 9.14 24.18 -0.34
N THR A 10 10.22 23.90 0.39
CA THR A 10 10.17 23.02 1.57
C THR A 10 9.58 23.78 2.76
N LEU A 11 8.30 23.55 3.07
CA LEU A 11 7.66 24.10 4.26
C LEU A 11 8.25 23.44 5.52
N LYS A 12 8.70 24.27 6.46
CA LYS A 12 9.24 23.81 7.75
C LYS A 12 8.13 23.73 8.78
N ASP A 13 7.99 22.58 9.44
CA ASP A 13 7.02 22.38 10.52
C ASP A 13 7.64 22.63 11.91
N THR A 14 8.96 22.85 11.97
CA THR A 14 9.74 23.38 13.11
C THR A 14 9.65 22.56 14.41
N ILE A 15 9.46 21.24 14.30
CA ILE A 15 9.58 20.34 15.45
C ILE A 15 11.07 20.03 15.64
N SER A 16 11.63 20.21 16.84
CA SER A 16 13.04 19.88 17.07
C SER A 16 13.29 18.38 17.27
N PHE A 17 14.42 17.89 16.77
CA PHE A 17 14.88 16.53 17.07
C PHE A 17 15.39 16.43 18.51
N THR A 18 14.63 15.79 19.39
CA THR A 18 14.99 15.58 20.80
C THR A 18 14.38 14.28 21.30
N LYS A 19 15.03 13.60 22.25
CA LYS A 19 14.50 12.37 22.88
C LYS A 19 13.07 12.55 23.41
N LYS A 20 12.75 13.73 23.97
CA LYS A 20 11.41 14.05 24.46
C LYS A 20 10.39 14.09 23.32
N ASN A 21 10.73 14.71 22.20
CA ASN A 21 9.84 14.76 21.05
C ASN A 21 9.71 13.38 20.41
N SER A 22 10.80 12.64 20.22
CA SER A 22 10.77 11.27 19.71
C SER A 22 9.82 10.37 20.51
N GLN A 23 9.84 10.46 21.84
CA GLN A 23 8.90 9.72 22.69
C GLN A 23 7.43 10.09 22.42
N LYS A 24 7.14 11.39 22.27
CA LYS A 24 5.79 11.86 21.92
C LYS A 24 5.35 11.41 20.52
N ILE A 25 6.29 11.28 19.59
CA ILE A 25 6.01 10.78 18.24
C ILE A 25 5.64 9.30 18.28
N ILE A 26 6.34 8.49 19.07
CA ILE A 26 5.98 7.08 19.30
C ILE A 26 4.59 6.97 19.94
N GLU A 27 4.29 7.79 20.95
CA GLU A 27 2.96 7.83 21.59
C GLU A 27 1.86 8.25 20.61
N PHE A 28 2.15 9.23 19.75
CA PHE A 28 1.25 9.65 18.67
C PHE A 28 1.01 8.52 17.66
N ALA A 29 2.06 7.82 17.24
CA ALA A 29 1.97 6.74 16.27
C ALA A 29 1.11 5.58 16.80
N LYS A 30 1.36 5.15 18.05
CA LYS A 30 0.58 4.13 18.75
C LYS A 30 -0.88 4.53 18.93
N LEU A 31 -1.16 5.82 19.12
CA LEU A 31 -2.54 6.32 19.18
C LEU A 31 -3.25 6.20 17.83
N ILE A 32 -2.56 6.49 16.72
CA ILE A 32 -3.11 6.33 15.37
C ILE A 32 -3.36 4.85 15.06
N GLU A 33 -2.37 3.98 15.29
CA GLU A 33 -2.51 2.52 15.17
C GLU A 33 -3.70 2.01 15.99
N ALA A 34 -3.74 2.32 17.28
CA ALA A 34 -4.82 1.89 18.16
C ALA A 34 -6.19 2.44 17.72
N SER A 35 -6.25 3.63 17.11
CA SER A 35 -7.52 4.17 16.61
C SER A 35 -8.08 3.36 15.44
N ILE A 36 -7.23 2.75 14.60
CA ILE A 36 -7.65 1.84 13.54
C ILE A 36 -8.09 0.50 14.15
N HIS A 37 -7.28 -0.11 15.01
CA HIS A 37 -7.60 -1.42 15.62
C HIS A 37 -8.83 -1.39 16.54
N ASN A 38 -9.19 -0.23 17.09
CA ASN A 38 -10.39 -0.07 17.92
C ASN A 38 -11.59 0.55 17.17
N SER A 39 -11.50 0.66 15.84
CA SER A 39 -12.52 1.29 14.99
C SER A 39 -12.92 2.72 15.42
N ASP A 40 -11.98 3.47 16.01
CA ASP A 40 -12.15 4.85 16.51
C ASP A 40 -11.72 5.90 15.47
N THR A 41 -12.58 6.08 14.48
CA THR A 41 -12.42 7.08 13.42
C THR A 41 -12.31 8.51 13.95
N ASN A 42 -12.99 8.84 15.05
CA ASN A 42 -12.99 10.19 15.61
C ASN A 42 -11.62 10.57 16.14
N THR A 43 -10.97 9.65 16.86
CA THR A 43 -9.60 9.86 17.33
C THR A 43 -8.64 10.06 16.16
N PHE A 44 -8.68 9.21 15.14
CA PHE A 44 -7.85 9.36 13.94
C PHE A 44 -8.04 10.74 13.30
N ILE A 45 -9.28 11.10 12.99
CA ILE A 45 -9.62 12.35 12.30
C ILE A 45 -9.28 13.58 13.16
N SER A 46 -9.33 13.49 14.49
CA SER A 46 -8.93 14.58 15.38
C SER A 46 -7.44 14.95 15.26
N LYS A 47 -6.61 14.01 14.76
CA LYS A 47 -5.17 14.20 14.56
C LYS A 47 -4.81 14.74 13.18
N LEU A 48 -5.75 14.83 12.25
CA LEU A 48 -5.53 15.50 10.97
C LEU A 48 -5.57 17.02 11.14
N ASN A 49 -4.48 17.71 10.81
CA ASN A 49 -4.49 19.16 10.65
C ASN A 49 -5.06 19.53 9.28
N ARG A 50 -6.38 19.72 9.22
CA ARG A 50 -7.10 20.02 7.97
C ARG A 50 -6.66 21.32 7.31
N THR A 51 -6.37 22.35 8.11
CA THR A 51 -5.94 23.65 7.58
C THR A 51 -4.64 23.51 6.82
N GLU A 52 -3.66 22.84 7.41
CA GLU A 52 -2.36 22.64 6.77
C GLU A 52 -2.45 21.64 5.62
N PHE A 53 -3.26 20.60 5.75
CA PHE A 53 -3.54 19.67 4.64
C PHE A 53 -4.05 20.42 3.40
N PHE A 54 -5.07 21.28 3.53
CA PHE A 54 -5.60 22.03 2.39
C PHE A 54 -4.64 23.13 1.90
N ASN A 55 -3.79 23.69 2.78
CA ASN A 55 -2.72 24.57 2.34
C ASN A 55 -1.73 23.84 1.42
N ARG A 56 -1.39 22.59 1.73
CA ARG A 56 -0.50 21.75 0.93
C ARG A 56 -1.13 21.35 -0.41
N VAL A 57 -2.42 20.99 -0.42
CA VAL A 57 -3.17 20.73 -1.69
C VAL A 57 -3.08 21.92 -2.64
N LEU A 58 -3.13 23.15 -2.11
CA LEU A 58 -3.11 24.39 -2.89
C LEU A 58 -1.72 25.02 -3.01
N ILE A 59 -0.63 24.32 -2.64
CA ILE A 59 0.70 24.93 -2.53
C ILE A 59 1.21 25.52 -3.85
N ASP A 60 0.89 24.85 -4.96
CA ASP A 60 1.25 25.29 -6.33
C ASP A 60 0.30 26.38 -6.87
N TYR A 61 -0.70 26.78 -6.08
CA TYR A 61 -1.73 27.76 -6.43
C TYR A 61 -1.87 28.86 -5.35
N PRO A 62 -0.78 29.55 -4.97
CA PRO A 62 -0.78 30.46 -3.83
C PRO A 62 -1.70 31.67 -3.99
N THR A 63 -2.09 32.01 -5.22
CA THR A 63 -2.96 33.15 -5.55
C THR A 63 -4.41 32.74 -5.85
N ILE A 64 -4.76 31.46 -5.74
CA ILE A 64 -6.11 31.00 -6.05
C ILE A 64 -7.10 31.54 -5.02
N ASP A 65 -8.24 32.03 -5.50
CA ASP A 65 -9.30 32.51 -4.61
C ASP A 65 -9.94 31.31 -3.91
N ARG A 66 -9.69 31.17 -2.61
CA ARG A 66 -10.29 30.10 -1.80
C ARG A 66 -11.79 30.29 -1.58
N GLU A 67 -12.30 31.49 -1.85
CA GLU A 67 -13.71 31.79 -1.75
C GLU A 67 -14.49 31.43 -3.03
N ASP A 68 -13.80 31.09 -4.13
CA ASP A 68 -14.42 30.61 -5.36
C ASP A 68 -15.23 29.32 -5.13
N ASP A 69 -16.40 29.23 -5.77
CA ASP A 69 -17.35 28.13 -5.57
C ASP A 69 -16.79 26.78 -6.03
N PHE A 70 -15.99 26.75 -7.11
CA PHE A 70 -15.34 25.52 -7.57
C PHE A 70 -14.30 25.06 -6.54
N ILE A 71 -13.47 25.98 -6.03
CA ILE A 71 -12.44 25.65 -5.03
C ILE A 71 -13.07 25.15 -3.73
N LYS A 72 -14.12 25.82 -3.25
CA LYS A 72 -14.89 25.36 -2.08
C LYS A 72 -15.49 23.97 -2.30
N GLY A 73 -16.09 23.74 -3.47
CA GLY A 73 -16.65 22.44 -3.84
C GLY A 73 -15.60 21.33 -3.86
N TYR A 74 -14.45 21.62 -4.48
CA TYR A 74 -13.31 20.70 -4.57
C TYR A 74 -12.76 20.33 -3.19
N LEU A 75 -12.45 21.32 -2.35
CA LEU A 75 -11.96 21.09 -0.98
C LEU A 75 -13.01 20.38 -0.10
N THR A 76 -14.30 20.64 -0.32
CA THR A 76 -15.39 19.91 0.35
C THR A 76 -15.39 18.44 -0.03
N GLY A 77 -15.21 18.12 -1.32
CA GLY A 77 -15.07 16.75 -1.81
C GLY A 77 -13.90 16.02 -1.16
N ILE A 78 -12.72 16.65 -1.12
CA ILE A 78 -11.54 16.09 -0.44
C ILE A 78 -11.82 15.89 1.06
N ASN A 79 -12.46 16.85 1.73
CA ASN A 79 -12.78 16.73 3.15
C ASN A 79 -13.71 15.53 3.44
N ILE A 80 -14.63 15.22 2.52
CA ILE A 80 -15.48 14.02 2.63
C ILE A 80 -14.61 12.76 2.46
N ALA A 81 -13.75 12.71 1.45
CA ALA A 81 -12.84 11.58 1.22
C ALA A 81 -11.91 11.32 2.43
N LEU A 82 -11.33 12.38 3.01
CA LEU A 82 -10.46 12.30 4.19
C LEU A 82 -11.18 11.74 5.42
N LYS A 83 -12.48 12.00 5.58
CA LYS A 83 -13.28 11.43 6.67
C LYS A 83 -13.55 9.94 6.46
N SER A 84 -13.62 9.49 5.21
CA SER A 84 -13.83 8.09 4.87
C SER A 84 -12.53 7.27 4.91
N PHE A 85 -11.37 7.89 4.70
CA PHE A 85 -10.07 7.22 4.67
C PHE A 85 -9.80 6.26 5.85
N PRO A 86 -9.95 6.63 7.13
CA PRO A 86 -9.73 5.67 8.21
C PRO A 86 -10.74 4.53 8.20
N ASN A 87 -11.98 4.74 7.74
CA ASN A 87 -12.96 3.65 7.63
C ASN A 87 -12.51 2.59 6.63
N GLU A 88 -11.89 2.99 5.52
CA GLU A 88 -11.37 2.05 4.52
C GLU A 88 -10.30 1.15 5.12
N ILE A 89 -9.35 1.73 5.88
CA ILE A 89 -8.33 0.95 6.59
C ILE A 89 -8.98 0.06 7.66
N ILE A 90 -9.90 0.59 8.47
CA ILE A 90 -10.62 -0.17 9.51
C ILE A 90 -11.35 -1.37 8.90
N THR A 91 -12.10 -1.18 7.82
CA THR A 91 -12.81 -2.27 7.14
C THR A 91 -11.85 -3.35 6.65
N ASN A 92 -10.70 -2.97 6.11
CA ASN A 92 -9.69 -3.95 5.71
C ASN A 92 -9.12 -4.70 6.92
N VAL A 93 -8.83 -4.01 8.03
CA VAL A 93 -8.32 -4.64 9.27
C VAL A 93 -9.36 -5.58 9.89
N GLU A 94 -10.64 -5.18 9.90
CA GLU A 94 -11.76 -6.03 10.32
C GLU A 94 -11.90 -7.29 9.44
N ASN A 95 -11.45 -7.22 8.18
CA ASN A 95 -11.39 -8.34 7.24
C ASN A 95 -10.05 -9.11 7.26
N GLY A 96 -9.18 -8.85 8.25
CA GLY A 96 -7.93 -9.59 8.45
C GLY A 96 -6.67 -8.93 7.90
N ALA A 97 -6.75 -7.69 7.40
CA ALA A 97 -5.56 -6.90 7.11
C ALA A 97 -4.83 -6.44 8.39
N TYR A 98 -3.58 -6.06 8.23
CA TYR A 98 -2.71 -5.55 9.28
C TYR A 98 -2.39 -4.08 9.01
N TYR A 99 -2.46 -3.26 10.06
CA TYR A 99 -2.07 -1.86 10.00
C TYR A 99 -1.20 -1.52 11.21
N ASP A 100 0.11 -1.56 11.01
CA ASP A 100 1.09 -1.56 12.09
C ASP A 100 2.01 -0.35 12.01
N PHE A 101 2.28 0.28 13.15
CA PHE A 101 3.34 1.27 13.28
C PHE A 101 4.70 0.58 13.23
N ILE A 102 5.54 0.99 12.27
CA ILE A 102 6.85 0.37 12.04
C ILE A 102 7.96 1.20 12.69
N ASN A 103 8.11 2.44 12.23
CA ASN A 103 9.19 3.32 12.69
C ASN A 103 8.83 4.79 12.46
N TYR A 104 9.66 5.67 13.01
CA TYR A 104 9.63 7.10 12.73
C TYR A 104 11.02 7.57 12.29
N ARG A 105 11.04 8.62 11.47
CA ARG A 105 12.28 9.31 11.08
C ARG A 105 12.13 10.81 11.29
N TYR A 106 13.26 11.48 11.47
CA TYR A 106 13.32 12.94 11.47
C TYR A 106 13.92 13.42 10.16
N ASP A 107 13.31 14.42 9.56
CA ASP A 107 13.84 15.10 8.38
C ASP A 107 14.36 16.49 8.79
N ASP A 108 15.68 16.66 8.67
CA ASP A 108 16.37 17.90 9.01
C ASP A 108 16.00 19.07 8.07
N GLU A 109 15.64 18.78 6.82
CA GLU A 109 15.32 19.80 5.82
C GLU A 109 13.95 20.44 6.11
N THR A 110 12.93 19.61 6.30
CA THR A 110 11.57 20.05 6.68
C THR A 110 11.43 20.31 8.19
N GLN A 111 12.44 19.96 8.98
CA GLN A 111 12.46 20.09 10.44
C GLN A 111 11.22 19.45 11.09
N THR A 112 10.94 18.20 10.72
CA THR A 112 9.78 17.49 11.23
C THR A 112 9.98 15.98 11.31
N TYR A 113 9.05 15.32 11.98
CA TYR A 113 8.99 13.87 12.03
C TYR A 113 8.05 13.32 10.99
N TYR A 114 8.37 12.10 10.60
CA TYR A 114 7.62 11.24 9.72
C TYR A 114 7.36 9.93 10.45
N VAL A 115 6.13 9.42 10.36
CA VAL A 115 5.69 8.21 11.07
C VAL A 115 5.21 7.21 10.03
N LEU A 116 5.90 6.09 9.94
CA LEU A 116 5.67 5.05 8.96
C LEU A 116 4.74 3.97 9.52
N PHE A 117 3.65 3.71 8.80
CA PHE A 117 2.77 2.57 9.03
C PHE A 117 2.85 1.62 7.86
N ARG A 118 2.87 0.32 8.14
CA ARG A 118 2.66 -0.75 7.16
C ARG A 118 1.17 -1.04 7.09
N PHE A 119 0.65 -1.15 5.88
CA PHE A 119 -0.62 -1.78 5.59
C PHE A 119 -0.35 -3.07 4.80
N TYR A 120 -0.86 -4.20 5.27
CA TYR A 120 -0.73 -5.48 4.57
C TYR A 120 -2.05 -6.23 4.58
N SER A 121 -2.48 -6.73 3.42
CA SER A 121 -3.51 -7.78 3.35
C SER A 121 -3.12 -8.85 2.34
N SER A 122 -3.68 -10.05 2.50
CA SER A 122 -3.51 -11.14 1.53
C SER A 122 -4.06 -10.78 0.14
N GLU A 123 -5.15 -9.99 0.08
CA GLU A 123 -5.81 -9.60 -1.18
C GLU A 123 -5.11 -8.44 -1.91
N SER A 124 -4.66 -7.41 -1.17
CA SER A 124 -4.15 -6.16 -1.76
C SER A 124 -2.63 -6.03 -1.67
N GLY A 125 -1.97 -6.96 -0.98
CA GLY A 125 -0.53 -6.96 -0.81
C GLY A 125 -0.05 -5.90 0.17
N MET A 126 1.13 -5.33 -0.13
CA MET A 126 1.86 -4.42 0.74
C MET A 126 1.64 -2.96 0.36
N ASN A 127 1.47 -2.10 1.35
CA ASN A 127 1.55 -0.65 1.19
C ASN A 127 2.13 0.00 2.45
N TYR A 128 2.64 1.22 2.31
CA TYR A 128 3.13 2.01 3.42
C TYR A 128 2.54 3.42 3.38
N HIS A 129 2.19 3.92 4.56
CA HIS A 129 1.69 5.27 4.77
C HIS A 129 2.65 6.01 5.69
N ASP A 130 3.37 7.01 5.16
CA ASP A 130 4.34 7.80 5.90
C ASP A 130 3.78 9.20 6.20
N TYR A 131 3.40 9.41 7.46
CA TYR A 131 2.65 10.57 7.93
C TYR A 131 3.57 11.71 8.29
N LYS A 132 3.37 12.87 7.64
CA LYS A 132 4.11 14.09 7.96
C LYS A 132 3.53 14.77 9.20
N ILE A 133 4.31 14.82 10.27
CA ILE A 133 3.87 15.35 11.57
C ILE A 133 4.00 16.87 11.63
N LEU A 134 3.11 17.49 12.39
CA LEU A 134 3.05 18.91 12.71
C LEU A 134 2.81 19.06 14.21
N ASN A 135 3.34 20.12 14.81
CA ASN A 135 3.06 20.51 16.19
C ASN A 135 2.36 21.87 16.24
N THR A 136 1.05 21.87 16.51
CA THR A 136 0.27 23.10 16.70
C THR A 136 0.07 23.35 18.18
N ASN A 137 0.75 24.35 18.75
CA ASN A 137 0.57 24.77 20.15
C ASN A 137 0.73 23.62 21.17
N GLY A 138 1.65 22.68 20.92
CA GLY A 138 1.91 21.52 21.77
C GLY A 138 1.08 20.28 21.43
N ASN A 139 0.15 20.37 20.48
CA ASN A 139 -0.65 19.26 19.99
C ASN A 139 -0.06 18.69 18.71
N LEU A 140 0.37 17.43 18.75
CA LEU A 140 0.82 16.70 17.59
C LEU A 140 -0.37 16.34 16.69
N GLN A 141 -0.19 16.56 15.40
CA GLN A 141 -1.13 16.29 14.32
C GLN A 141 -0.35 15.82 13.09
N PHE A 142 -1.00 15.23 12.10
CA PHE A 142 -0.42 15.00 10.79
C PHE A 142 -1.06 15.95 9.77
N SER A 143 -0.29 16.34 8.75
CA SER A 143 -0.75 17.29 7.72
C SER A 143 -0.70 16.73 6.31
N ASP A 144 -0.09 15.57 6.11
CA ASP A 144 0.00 14.87 4.84
C ASP A 144 0.36 13.40 5.07
N ILE A 145 0.17 12.57 4.05
CA ILE A 145 0.50 11.16 4.03
C ILE A 145 1.24 10.88 2.72
N TYR A 146 2.47 10.41 2.78
CA TYR A 146 3.13 9.82 1.62
C TYR A 146 2.68 8.36 1.50
N ILE A 147 2.14 8.01 0.33
CA ILE A 147 1.62 6.66 0.05
C ILE A 147 2.60 5.97 -0.88
N TYR A 148 3.17 4.85 -0.44
CA TYR A 148 4.18 4.13 -1.24
C TYR A 148 3.58 3.51 -2.49
N LEU A 149 2.32 3.09 -2.47
CA LEU A 149 1.62 2.56 -3.64
C LEU A 149 1.51 3.59 -4.77
N THR A 150 1.39 4.88 -4.46
CA THR A 150 1.35 5.97 -5.46
C THR A 150 2.70 6.66 -5.64
N GLY A 151 3.68 6.37 -4.78
CA GLY A 151 5.02 6.95 -4.83
C GLY A 151 5.06 8.46 -4.59
N GLU A 152 4.10 9.00 -3.83
CA GLU A 152 4.01 10.44 -3.56
C GLU A 152 3.14 10.82 -2.36
N HIS A 153 3.19 12.11 -2.00
CA HIS A 153 2.29 12.73 -1.04
C HIS A 153 0.85 12.81 -1.55
N PHE A 154 -0.10 12.45 -0.69
CA PHE A 154 -1.53 12.48 -0.99
C PHE A 154 -2.00 13.89 -1.34
N THR A 155 -1.50 14.92 -0.64
CA THR A 155 -1.84 16.31 -1.00
C THR A 155 -1.34 16.70 -2.39
N SER A 156 -0.19 16.16 -2.85
CA SER A 156 0.35 16.39 -4.18
C SER A 156 -0.53 15.76 -5.27
N THR A 157 -1.01 14.52 -5.07
CA THR A 157 -1.98 13.90 -5.97
C THR A 157 -3.25 14.74 -6.09
N MET A 158 -3.79 15.20 -4.97
CA MET A 158 -4.98 16.05 -4.97
C MET A 158 -4.73 17.38 -5.68
N GLY A 159 -3.63 18.09 -5.36
CA GLY A 159 -3.28 19.35 -6.02
C GLY A 159 -3.18 19.20 -7.54
N ARG A 160 -2.59 18.11 -8.04
CA ARG A 160 -2.52 17.84 -9.48
C ARG A 160 -3.87 17.45 -10.09
N LEU A 161 -4.69 16.64 -9.42
CA LEU A 161 -6.07 16.37 -9.88
C LEU A 161 -6.89 17.66 -10.00
N MET A 162 -6.70 18.61 -9.09
CA MET A 162 -7.29 19.93 -9.19
C MET A 162 -6.83 20.65 -10.47
N GLN A 163 -5.54 20.60 -10.81
CA GLN A 163 -5.00 21.20 -12.04
C GLN A 163 -5.80 20.81 -13.29
N TYR A 164 -6.14 19.54 -13.42
CA TYR A 164 -6.79 19.02 -14.61
C TYR A 164 -8.29 19.23 -14.62
N THR A 165 -8.89 19.56 -13.48
CA THR A 165 -10.33 19.81 -13.33
C THR A 165 -10.69 21.29 -13.19
N LEU A 166 -9.68 22.16 -13.02
CA LEU A 166 -9.85 23.61 -12.89
C LEU A 166 -10.48 24.22 -14.15
N PRO A 167 -11.54 25.04 -14.01
CA PRO A 167 -12.06 25.87 -15.09
C PRO A 167 -11.00 26.78 -15.71
N GLU A 168 -11.01 26.94 -17.04
CA GLU A 168 -10.00 27.72 -17.78
C GLU A 168 -9.87 29.17 -17.29
N ASN A 169 -10.96 29.78 -16.84
CA ASN A 169 -10.97 31.15 -16.31
C ASN A 169 -10.28 31.30 -14.95
N LEU A 170 -9.98 30.20 -14.26
CA LEU A 170 -9.23 30.17 -13.01
C LEU A 170 -7.77 29.77 -13.20
N LEU A 171 -7.37 29.41 -14.42
CA LEU A 171 -5.98 29.09 -14.75
C LEU A 171 -5.16 30.37 -14.89
N ILE A 172 -4.00 30.38 -14.23
CA ILE A 172 -2.99 31.43 -14.44
C ILE A 172 -2.40 31.23 -15.85
N GLU A 173 -2.22 32.32 -16.62
CA GLU A 173 -1.87 32.39 -18.06
C GLU A 173 -0.67 31.53 -18.56
N ASN A 174 0.05 30.82 -17.70
CA ASN A 174 1.29 30.10 -18.04
C ASN A 174 1.24 28.56 -18.00
N LYS A 175 0.09 27.93 -17.71
CA LYS A 175 -0.06 26.47 -17.85
C LYS A 175 -1.12 26.17 -18.91
N LYS A 176 -0.68 25.89 -20.14
CA LYS A 176 -1.55 25.31 -21.19
C LYS A 176 -2.15 24.02 -20.63
N THR A 177 -3.45 24.01 -20.34
CA THR A 177 -4.15 22.78 -20.04
C THR A 177 -4.19 21.89 -21.28
N SER A 178 -4.04 20.59 -21.05
CA SER A 178 -4.43 19.54 -21.98
C SER A 178 -5.85 19.81 -22.48
N ASN A 179 -6.12 19.47 -23.73
CA ASN A 179 -7.42 19.58 -24.39
C ASN A 179 -8.56 19.24 -23.40
N ASN A 180 -9.51 20.16 -23.21
CA ASN A 180 -10.60 20.08 -22.21
C ASN A 180 -11.37 18.73 -22.27
N SER A 181 -11.35 18.04 -23.42
CA SER A 181 -11.91 16.69 -23.57
C SER A 181 -11.21 15.61 -22.75
N GLU A 182 -9.87 15.57 -22.69
CA GLU A 182 -9.16 14.50 -21.97
C GLU A 182 -9.29 14.66 -20.45
N SER A 183 -9.38 15.89 -19.95
CA SER A 183 -9.71 16.15 -18.53
C SER A 183 -11.10 15.62 -18.15
N GLN A 184 -12.09 15.80 -19.03
CA GLN A 184 -13.44 15.25 -18.82
C GLN A 184 -13.43 13.72 -18.86
N ASP A 185 -12.62 13.14 -19.75
CA ASP A 185 -12.48 11.69 -19.84
C ASP A 185 -11.78 11.12 -18.60
N LEU A 186 -10.74 11.76 -18.07
CA LEU A 186 -10.14 11.40 -16.79
C LEU A 186 -11.18 11.39 -15.65
N PHE A 187 -12.03 12.41 -15.56
CA PHE A 187 -13.09 12.44 -14.57
C PHE A 187 -14.09 11.29 -14.73
N LYS A 188 -14.48 10.95 -15.97
CA LYS A 188 -15.32 9.77 -16.24
C LYS A 188 -14.62 8.47 -15.82
N ALA A 189 -13.33 8.32 -16.09
CA ALA A 189 -12.56 7.14 -15.69
C ALA A 189 -12.56 6.97 -14.16
N ILE A 190 -12.37 8.06 -13.41
CA ILE A 190 -12.45 8.05 -11.94
C ILE A 190 -13.85 7.60 -11.47
N LEU A 191 -14.92 8.11 -12.08
CA LEU A 191 -16.29 7.72 -11.73
C LEU A 191 -16.59 6.26 -12.08
N TYR A 192 -16.14 5.77 -13.23
CA TYR A 192 -16.30 4.38 -13.63
C TYR A 192 -15.55 3.45 -12.68
N ASN A 193 -14.31 3.78 -12.33
CA ASN A 193 -13.53 3.00 -11.35
C ASN A 193 -14.26 2.93 -10.00
N LYS A 194 -14.75 4.08 -9.49
CA LYS A 194 -15.50 4.14 -8.23
C LYS A 194 -16.76 3.26 -8.23
N ASN A 195 -17.39 3.07 -9.39
CA ASN A 195 -18.61 2.29 -9.53
C ASN A 195 -18.33 0.81 -9.89
N GLY A 196 -17.07 0.38 -9.94
CA GLY A 196 -16.69 -0.99 -10.35
C GLY A 196 -16.77 -1.25 -11.86
N ASP A 197 -16.97 -0.21 -12.68
CA ASP A 197 -16.97 -0.28 -14.14
C ASP A 197 -15.51 -0.27 -14.69
N TYR A 198 -14.67 -1.20 -14.23
CA TYR A 198 -13.22 -1.18 -14.45
C TYR A 198 -12.83 -1.20 -15.93
N GLU A 199 -13.55 -1.94 -16.80
CA GLU A 199 -13.26 -1.98 -18.24
C GLU A 199 -13.44 -0.62 -18.93
N LYS A 200 -14.48 0.13 -18.56
CA LYS A 200 -14.72 1.47 -19.12
C LYS A 200 -13.66 2.44 -18.63
N ALA A 201 -13.32 2.37 -17.33
CA ALA A 201 -12.25 3.18 -16.75
C ALA A 201 -10.91 2.91 -17.47
N TYR A 202 -10.54 1.64 -17.64
CA TYR A 202 -9.32 1.23 -18.31
C TYR A 202 -9.26 1.69 -19.77
N THR A 203 -10.36 1.48 -20.52
CA THR A 203 -10.44 1.90 -21.93
C THR A 203 -10.20 3.39 -22.10
N ILE A 204 -10.73 4.21 -21.19
CA ILE A 204 -10.49 5.65 -21.20
C ILE A 204 -9.03 5.96 -20.90
N MET A 205 -8.48 5.37 -19.82
CA MET A 205 -7.10 5.62 -19.40
C MET A 205 -6.07 5.18 -20.47
N ASP A 206 -6.26 4.02 -21.09
CA ASP A 206 -5.41 3.52 -22.19
C ASP A 206 -5.55 4.37 -23.47
N GLY A 207 -6.66 5.09 -23.62
CA GLY A 207 -6.94 5.96 -24.76
C GLY A 207 -6.39 7.39 -24.65
N LEU A 208 -5.88 7.81 -23.48
CA LEU A 208 -5.31 9.15 -23.29
C LEU A 208 -4.02 9.33 -24.13
N LYS A 209 -3.87 10.47 -24.81
CA LYS A 209 -2.73 10.71 -25.72
C LYS A 209 -1.93 11.97 -25.42
N SER A 210 -2.47 12.88 -24.61
CA SER A 210 -1.75 14.10 -24.22
C SER A 210 -0.67 13.83 -23.19
N GLU A 211 -0.02 14.90 -22.69
CA GLU A 211 0.92 14.80 -21.58
C GLU A 211 0.30 14.15 -20.32
N LEU A 212 -1.03 14.15 -20.18
CA LEU A 212 -1.74 13.41 -19.12
C LEU A 212 -1.38 11.92 -19.10
N SER A 213 -1.23 11.28 -20.25
CA SER A 213 -0.95 9.85 -20.30
C SER A 213 0.47 9.50 -19.83
N LYS A 214 1.33 10.51 -19.64
CA LYS A 214 2.71 10.35 -19.15
C LYS A 214 2.86 10.72 -17.68
N GLU A 215 1.81 11.25 -17.04
CA GLU A 215 1.85 11.60 -15.63
C GLU A 215 1.93 10.32 -14.78
N LYS A 216 2.97 10.21 -13.93
CA LYS A 216 3.22 9.01 -13.10
C LYS A 216 1.98 8.55 -12.35
N PHE A 217 1.30 9.47 -11.65
CA PHE A 217 0.13 9.12 -10.85
C PHE A 217 -1.05 8.61 -11.70
N LEU A 218 -1.17 9.04 -12.97
CA LEU A 218 -2.17 8.54 -13.90
C LEU A 218 -1.79 7.18 -14.48
N LEU A 219 -0.51 6.92 -14.71
CA LEU A 219 -0.02 5.58 -15.06
C LEU A 219 -0.22 4.60 -13.90
N ILE A 220 0.07 4.99 -12.67
CA ILE A 220 -0.23 4.17 -11.47
C ILE A 220 -1.73 3.95 -11.35
N PHE A 221 -2.56 4.98 -11.56
CA PHE A 221 -4.01 4.81 -11.53
C PHE A 221 -4.51 3.82 -12.60
N LYS A 222 -3.93 3.85 -13.81
CA LYS A 222 -4.18 2.86 -14.86
C LYS A 222 -3.78 1.44 -14.42
N VAL A 223 -2.63 1.27 -13.76
CA VAL A 223 -2.18 -0.01 -13.18
C VAL A 223 -3.19 -0.53 -12.17
N LEU A 224 -3.65 0.31 -11.24
CA LEU A 224 -4.63 -0.08 -10.22
C LEU A 224 -5.97 -0.52 -10.83
N ILE A 225 -6.46 0.17 -11.86
CA ILE A 225 -7.67 -0.25 -12.60
C ILE A 225 -7.43 -1.59 -13.30
N ALA A 226 -6.26 -1.74 -13.94
CA ALA A 226 -5.93 -2.95 -14.71
C ALA A 226 -5.83 -4.20 -13.82
N GLY A 227 -5.39 -4.05 -12.57
CA GLY A 227 -5.34 -5.12 -11.58
C GLY A 227 -6.71 -5.67 -11.18
N GLN A 228 -7.79 -4.95 -11.49
CA GLN A 228 -9.18 -5.40 -11.28
C GLN A 228 -9.77 -6.12 -12.51
N LEU A 229 -8.98 -6.34 -13.57
CA LEU A 229 -9.45 -6.87 -14.84
C LEU A 229 -8.81 -8.22 -15.16
N ASP A 230 -7.59 -8.20 -15.71
CA ASP A 230 -6.87 -9.39 -16.13
C ASP A 230 -5.35 -9.14 -16.15
N GLU A 231 -4.60 -10.23 -16.04
CA GLU A 231 -3.14 -10.21 -15.96
C GLU A 231 -2.47 -9.54 -17.16
N ASN A 232 -3.03 -9.66 -18.37
CA ASN A 232 -2.42 -9.09 -19.57
C ASN A 232 -2.52 -7.56 -19.55
N LYS A 233 -3.69 -7.02 -19.17
CA LYS A 233 -3.87 -5.56 -18.99
C LYS A 233 -3.01 -5.03 -17.85
N TYR A 234 -2.93 -5.80 -16.76
CA TYR A 234 -2.10 -5.43 -15.61
C TYR A 234 -0.62 -5.33 -15.99
N LEU A 235 -0.06 -6.38 -16.59
CA LEU A 235 1.33 -6.43 -17.01
C LEU A 235 1.66 -5.35 -18.05
N LYS A 236 0.78 -5.12 -19.05
CA LYS A 236 0.96 -4.03 -20.01
C LYS A 236 1.05 -2.66 -19.32
N SER A 237 0.20 -2.42 -18.31
CA SER A 237 0.18 -1.14 -17.60
C SER A 237 1.41 -0.95 -16.72
N LEU A 238 1.93 -2.04 -16.12
CA LEU A 238 3.21 -2.01 -15.42
C LEU A 238 4.38 -1.75 -16.38
N ASP A 239 4.39 -2.41 -17.55
CA ASP A 239 5.37 -2.16 -18.62
C ASP A 239 5.36 -0.67 -19.04
N ASP A 240 4.18 -0.07 -19.23
CA ASP A 240 4.03 1.37 -19.55
C ASP A 240 4.62 2.27 -18.44
N LEU A 241 4.29 1.99 -17.17
CA LEU A 241 4.75 2.76 -16.01
C LEU A 241 6.28 2.69 -15.85
N ILE A 242 6.84 1.49 -15.90
CA ILE A 242 8.27 1.26 -15.64
C ILE A 242 9.12 1.74 -16.82
N SER A 243 8.61 1.63 -18.05
CA SER A 243 9.27 2.22 -19.23
C SER A 243 9.32 3.74 -19.17
N ALA A 244 8.29 4.38 -18.61
CA ALA A 244 8.24 5.83 -18.43
C ALA A 244 9.13 6.31 -17.26
N PHE A 245 9.30 5.48 -16.22
CA PHE A 245 10.01 5.84 -14.98
C PHE A 245 11.01 4.74 -14.53
N PRO A 246 11.99 4.36 -15.36
CA PRO A 246 12.84 3.19 -15.10
C PRO A 246 13.68 3.33 -13.83
N ASP A 247 14.19 4.53 -13.56
CA ASP A 247 15.07 4.82 -12.42
C ASP A 247 14.31 5.36 -11.19
N ASP A 248 12.98 5.50 -11.27
CA ASP A 248 12.19 6.06 -10.17
C ASP A 248 12.08 5.02 -9.03
N GLN A 249 12.64 5.36 -7.87
CA GLN A 249 12.62 4.52 -6.69
C GLN A 249 11.25 4.53 -6.01
N THR A 250 10.40 5.53 -6.27
CA THR A 250 9.10 5.66 -5.59
C THR A 250 8.07 4.64 -6.06
N ILE A 251 8.31 3.96 -7.18
CA ILE A 251 7.43 2.93 -7.74
C ILE A 251 7.91 1.51 -7.37
N ALA A 252 8.63 1.36 -6.25
CA ALA A 252 9.20 0.10 -5.81
C ALA A 252 8.14 -1.02 -5.70
N LEU A 253 6.95 -0.73 -5.15
CA LEU A 253 5.86 -1.71 -5.06
C LEU A 253 5.41 -2.20 -6.44
N ASN A 254 5.25 -1.29 -7.41
CA ASN A 254 4.91 -1.66 -8.79
C ASN A 254 6.03 -2.47 -9.46
N LYS A 255 7.31 -2.15 -9.16
CA LYS A 255 8.46 -2.88 -9.68
C LYS A 255 8.54 -4.31 -9.15
N ILE A 256 8.16 -4.54 -7.89
CA ILE A 256 8.09 -5.89 -7.32
C ILE A 256 7.13 -6.75 -8.14
N ASP A 257 5.89 -6.29 -8.31
CA ASP A 257 4.87 -7.00 -9.10
C ASP A 257 5.34 -7.23 -10.53
N TYR A 258 5.92 -6.20 -11.16
CA TYR A 258 6.43 -6.31 -12.51
C TYR A 258 7.45 -7.44 -12.68
N HIS A 259 8.46 -7.46 -11.82
CA HIS A 259 9.49 -8.49 -11.88
C HIS A 259 8.90 -9.88 -11.57
N LEU A 260 7.94 -9.98 -10.64
CA LEU A 260 7.23 -11.23 -10.37
C LEU A 260 6.47 -11.76 -11.60
N TYR A 261 5.72 -10.90 -12.30
CA TYR A 261 5.01 -11.29 -13.53
C TYR A 261 5.94 -11.66 -14.69
N LYS A 262 7.20 -11.21 -14.67
CA LYS A 262 8.23 -11.61 -15.63
C LYS A 262 9.06 -12.80 -15.17
N GLU A 263 8.76 -13.39 -14.01
CA GLU A 263 9.56 -14.44 -13.36
C GLU A 263 11.02 -14.01 -13.06
N GLU A 264 11.26 -12.70 -12.91
CA GLU A 264 12.54 -12.07 -12.58
C GLU A 264 12.71 -12.01 -11.04
N TYR A 265 12.72 -13.18 -10.41
CA TYR A 265 12.65 -13.29 -8.94
C TYR A 265 13.83 -12.64 -8.21
N PHE A 266 15.04 -12.69 -8.79
CA PHE A 266 16.22 -12.05 -8.20
C PHE A 266 16.06 -10.53 -8.15
N GLU A 267 15.61 -9.94 -9.24
CA GLU A 267 15.34 -8.51 -9.39
C GLU A 267 14.24 -8.07 -8.41
N ALA A 268 13.14 -8.83 -8.30
CA ALA A 268 12.09 -8.58 -7.33
C ALA A 268 12.64 -8.56 -5.88
N ILE A 269 13.50 -9.52 -5.51
CA ILE A 269 14.16 -9.54 -4.20
C ILE A 269 15.09 -8.32 -4.01
N GLN A 270 15.79 -7.85 -5.05
CA GLN A 270 16.60 -6.64 -4.94
C GLN A 270 15.75 -5.40 -4.65
N VAL A 271 14.59 -5.27 -5.29
CA VAL A 271 13.66 -4.16 -5.02
C VAL A 271 13.13 -4.26 -3.58
N ILE A 272 12.79 -5.46 -3.09
CA ILE A 272 12.38 -5.65 -1.69
C ILE A 272 13.51 -5.30 -0.72
N ASN A 273 14.75 -5.68 -1.01
CA ASN A 273 15.90 -5.32 -0.17
C ASN A 273 16.08 -3.80 -0.08
N GLN A 274 15.90 -3.09 -1.19
CA GLN A 274 15.91 -1.63 -1.18
C GLN A 274 14.78 -1.09 -0.31
N LEU A 275 13.54 -1.56 -0.52
CA LEU A 275 12.38 -1.13 0.24
C LEU A 275 12.58 -1.38 1.74
N GLN A 276 13.09 -2.54 2.13
CA GLN A 276 13.39 -2.88 3.52
C GLN A 276 14.46 -1.95 4.13
N ASN A 277 15.47 -1.56 3.37
CA ASN A 277 16.47 -0.61 3.88
C ASN A 277 15.89 0.78 4.08
N GLU A 278 14.93 1.19 3.23
CA GLU A 278 14.27 2.49 3.32
C GLU A 278 13.23 2.55 4.45
N THR A 279 12.47 1.47 4.65
CA THR A 279 11.41 1.39 5.66
C THR A 279 11.89 0.88 7.01
N GLU A 280 13.05 0.22 7.05
CA GLU A 280 13.54 -0.58 8.18
C GLU A 280 12.55 -1.68 8.61
N ASP A 281 11.70 -2.14 7.68
CA ASP A 281 10.66 -3.13 7.95
C ASP A 281 11.12 -4.56 7.62
N ASP A 282 11.39 -5.36 8.66
CA ASP A 282 11.82 -6.74 8.50
C ASP A 282 10.69 -7.73 8.20
N PHE A 283 9.42 -7.30 8.25
CA PHE A 283 8.29 -8.08 7.75
C PHE A 283 8.40 -8.36 6.26
N LEU A 284 9.14 -7.55 5.51
CA LEU A 284 9.42 -7.80 4.09
C LEU A 284 10.16 -9.12 3.84
N ASN A 285 10.74 -9.75 4.87
CA ASN A 285 11.23 -11.13 4.76
C ASN A 285 10.11 -12.13 4.42
N PHE A 286 8.86 -11.90 4.86
CA PHE A 286 7.70 -12.69 4.45
C PHE A 286 7.46 -12.60 2.94
N MET A 287 7.50 -11.39 2.37
CA MET A 287 7.36 -11.23 0.92
C MET A 287 8.47 -11.97 0.18
N LYS A 288 9.73 -11.82 0.61
CA LYS A 288 10.87 -12.57 0.02
C LYS A 288 10.69 -14.08 0.15
N ALA A 289 10.07 -14.58 1.23
CA ALA A 289 9.78 -16.00 1.39
C ALA A 289 8.81 -16.48 0.31
N GLY A 290 7.76 -15.71 0.03
CA GLY A 290 6.82 -15.97 -1.07
C GLY A 290 7.52 -15.97 -2.43
N ILE A 291 8.37 -14.98 -2.70
CA ILE A 291 9.16 -14.95 -3.95
C ILE A 291 10.07 -16.17 -4.07
N ALA A 292 10.78 -16.53 -2.99
CA ALA A 292 11.66 -17.71 -2.99
C ALA A 292 10.88 -19.01 -3.18
N PHE A 293 9.64 -19.09 -2.68
CA PHE A 293 8.75 -20.22 -2.92
C PHE A 293 8.37 -20.34 -4.41
N GLU A 294 8.00 -19.23 -5.06
CA GLU A 294 7.71 -19.19 -6.50
C GLU A 294 8.94 -19.51 -7.36
N ASP A 295 10.12 -19.01 -6.98
CA ASP A 295 11.43 -19.35 -7.57
C ASP A 295 11.85 -20.82 -7.30
N LYS A 296 11.06 -21.58 -6.54
CA LYS A 296 11.33 -22.97 -6.13
C LYS A 296 12.61 -23.13 -5.29
N ASN A 297 13.10 -22.02 -4.73
CA ASN A 297 14.18 -21.99 -3.76
C ASN A 297 13.63 -22.27 -2.36
N TYR A 298 13.13 -23.49 -2.16
CA TYR A 298 12.39 -23.86 -0.96
C TYR A 298 13.24 -23.78 0.33
N ASP A 299 14.56 -23.99 0.25
CA ASP A 299 15.45 -23.82 1.40
C ASP A 299 15.48 -22.35 1.87
N LEU A 300 15.56 -21.40 0.93
CA LEU A 300 15.48 -19.98 1.24
C LEU A 300 14.09 -19.60 1.77
N ALA A 301 13.02 -20.11 1.15
CA ALA A 301 11.65 -19.88 1.59
C ALA A 301 11.42 -20.35 3.03
N LEU A 302 11.81 -21.58 3.38
CA LEU A 302 11.71 -22.11 4.74
C LEU A 302 12.47 -21.25 5.76
N ASN A 303 13.69 -20.81 5.43
CA ASN A 303 14.49 -19.96 6.30
C ASN A 303 13.81 -18.60 6.56
N LEU A 304 13.26 -17.98 5.52
CA LEU A 304 12.59 -16.68 5.62
C LEU A 304 11.21 -16.77 6.30
N TYR A 305 10.45 -17.84 6.04
CA TYR A 305 9.22 -18.10 6.79
C TYR A 305 9.51 -18.38 8.26
N THR A 306 10.57 -19.13 8.57
CA THR A 306 11.01 -19.35 9.96
C THR A 306 11.36 -18.03 10.66
N TYR A 307 12.07 -17.13 9.96
CA TYR A 307 12.32 -15.78 10.47
C TYR A 307 11.01 -15.04 10.76
N THR A 308 10.06 -15.10 9.82
CA THR A 308 8.76 -14.45 9.95
C THR A 308 8.00 -15.00 11.16
N ILE A 309 7.89 -16.31 11.31
CA ILE A 309 7.20 -16.98 12.42
C ILE A 309 7.83 -16.58 13.77
N ASN A 310 9.15 -16.54 13.86
CA ASN A 310 9.84 -16.21 15.11
C ASN A 310 9.63 -14.75 15.54
N ASN A 311 9.53 -13.81 14.60
CA ASN A 311 9.39 -12.38 14.89
C ASN A 311 7.93 -11.90 14.87
N TYR A 312 7.05 -12.64 14.19
CA TYR A 312 5.63 -12.36 13.99
C TYR A 312 4.78 -13.62 14.30
N PRO A 313 4.81 -14.16 15.53
CA PRO A 313 4.23 -15.47 15.84
C PRO A 313 2.70 -15.54 15.66
N ASN A 314 2.00 -14.40 15.70
CA ASN A 314 0.56 -14.32 15.49
C ASN A 314 0.16 -14.14 14.02
N PHE A 315 1.13 -14.08 13.11
CA PHE A 315 0.90 -13.88 11.67
C PHE A 315 0.71 -15.24 10.98
N PHE A 316 -0.55 -15.59 10.73
CA PHE A 316 -0.94 -16.92 10.24
C PHE A 316 -0.37 -17.22 8.85
N GLU A 317 -0.27 -16.22 7.98
CA GLU A 317 0.23 -16.36 6.61
C GLU A 317 1.69 -16.84 6.58
N GLY A 318 2.50 -16.46 7.56
CA GLY A 318 3.86 -16.99 7.74
C GLY A 318 3.87 -18.48 8.06
N GLN A 319 2.93 -18.93 8.90
CA GLN A 319 2.78 -20.33 9.29
C GLN A 319 2.37 -21.21 8.09
N VAL A 320 1.36 -20.77 7.33
CA VAL A 320 0.88 -21.53 6.17
C VAL A 320 1.84 -21.48 4.99
N GLY A 321 2.63 -20.42 4.84
CA GLY A 321 3.73 -20.37 3.87
C GLY A 321 4.80 -21.43 4.15
N TYR A 322 5.20 -21.58 5.42
CA TYR A 322 6.11 -22.64 5.86
C TYR A 322 5.53 -24.03 5.60
N LEU A 323 4.28 -24.25 6.03
CA LEU A 323 3.56 -25.52 5.83
C LEU A 323 3.46 -25.90 4.35
N SER A 324 3.06 -24.95 3.50
CA SER A 324 2.92 -25.14 2.05
C SER A 324 4.27 -25.50 1.41
N THR A 325 5.34 -24.85 1.86
CA THR A 325 6.71 -25.15 1.40
C THR A 325 7.09 -26.60 1.70
N LEU A 326 6.87 -27.09 2.93
CA LEU A 326 7.13 -28.49 3.29
C LEU A 326 6.32 -29.47 2.43
N ILE A 327 5.04 -29.16 2.18
CA ILE A 327 4.14 -29.99 1.38
C ILE A 327 4.62 -30.09 -0.07
N VAL A 328 5.01 -28.97 -0.69
CA VAL A 328 5.53 -28.96 -2.06
C VAL A 328 6.86 -29.71 -2.18
N MET A 329 7.71 -29.63 -1.15
CA MET A 329 8.92 -30.46 -1.02
C MET A 329 8.62 -31.95 -0.76
N LYS A 330 7.35 -32.34 -0.57
CA LYS A 330 6.89 -33.67 -0.20
C LYS A 330 7.44 -34.16 1.15
N ASN A 331 7.79 -33.25 2.03
CA ASN A 331 8.29 -33.56 3.36
C ASN A 331 7.13 -33.82 4.34
N TYR A 332 6.32 -34.83 4.05
CA TYR A 332 5.05 -35.07 4.74
C TYR A 332 5.18 -35.44 6.22
N ILE A 333 6.33 -36.00 6.62
CA ILE A 333 6.61 -36.30 8.02
C ILE A 333 6.75 -34.99 8.80
N ASP A 334 7.60 -34.08 8.32
CA ASP A 334 7.81 -32.79 8.97
C ASP A 334 6.56 -31.91 8.86
N THR A 335 5.79 -32.01 7.77
CA THR A 335 4.46 -31.38 7.66
C THR A 335 3.54 -31.82 8.80
N THR A 336 3.45 -33.12 9.08
CA THR A 336 2.62 -33.64 10.18
C THR A 336 3.11 -33.13 11.54
N HIS A 337 4.42 -33.17 11.79
CA HIS A 337 5.00 -32.63 13.03
C HIS A 337 4.77 -31.13 13.20
N TYR A 338 4.81 -30.38 12.11
CA TYR A 338 4.55 -28.95 12.14
C TYR A 338 3.09 -28.64 12.46
N LEU A 339 2.14 -29.40 11.90
CA LEU A 339 0.72 -29.27 12.24
C LEU A 339 0.46 -29.55 13.72
N ASP A 340 1.14 -30.54 14.31
CA ASP A 340 1.05 -30.80 15.76
C ASP A 340 1.60 -29.61 16.58
N THR A 341 2.64 -28.95 16.08
CA THR A 341 3.20 -27.72 16.69
C THR A 341 2.17 -26.59 16.64
N MET A 342 1.54 -26.36 15.49
CA MET A 342 0.48 -25.37 15.37
C MET A 342 -0.69 -25.67 16.33
N ILE A 343 -1.13 -26.93 16.45
CA ILE A 343 -2.16 -27.29 17.43
C ILE A 343 -1.72 -26.96 18.86
N ALA A 344 -0.47 -27.26 19.21
CA ALA A 344 0.08 -26.94 20.53
C ALA A 344 0.14 -25.43 20.82
N GLU A 345 0.29 -24.61 19.77
CA GLU A 345 0.27 -23.14 19.82
C GLU A 345 -1.14 -22.54 19.82
N GLY A 346 -2.18 -23.38 19.71
CA GLY A 346 -3.58 -22.98 19.87
C GLY A 346 -4.39 -22.92 18.57
N TYR A 347 -3.82 -23.34 17.43
CA TYR A 347 -4.57 -23.45 16.18
C TYR A 347 -5.57 -24.62 16.25
N ASP A 348 -6.78 -24.41 15.70
CA ASP A 348 -7.82 -25.43 15.68
C ASP A 348 -7.53 -26.51 14.63
N LYS A 349 -7.55 -27.78 15.06
CA LYS A 349 -7.25 -28.93 14.19
C LYS A 349 -8.23 -29.06 13.03
N GLN A 350 -9.51 -28.75 13.24
CA GLN A 350 -10.51 -28.81 12.17
C GLN A 350 -10.26 -27.69 11.15
N GLY A 351 -9.94 -26.48 11.61
CA GLY A 351 -9.53 -25.36 10.76
C GLY A 351 -8.33 -25.70 9.89
N LEU A 352 -7.26 -26.25 10.49
CA LEU A 352 -6.07 -26.70 9.74
C LEU A 352 -6.40 -27.81 8.74
N SER A 353 -7.26 -28.76 9.11
CA SER A 353 -7.70 -29.84 8.22
C SER A 353 -8.49 -29.30 7.02
N ASN A 354 -9.39 -28.34 7.27
CA ASN A 354 -10.17 -27.69 6.21
C ASN A 354 -9.24 -26.96 5.25
N TYR A 355 -8.28 -26.16 5.76
CA TYR A 355 -7.31 -25.44 4.93
C TYR A 355 -6.52 -26.36 4.00
N ILE A 356 -6.07 -27.53 4.51
CA ILE A 356 -5.33 -28.51 3.69
C ILE A 356 -6.20 -29.14 2.58
N GLU A 357 -7.50 -29.22 2.80
CA GLU A 357 -8.45 -29.83 1.87
C GLU A 357 -9.11 -28.83 0.93
N GLU A 358 -9.06 -27.54 1.26
CA GLU A 358 -9.70 -26.44 0.54
C GLU A 358 -9.18 -26.31 -0.90
N GLU A 359 -10.09 -26.01 -1.81
CA GLU A 359 -9.79 -25.60 -3.18
C GLU A 359 -9.90 -24.07 -3.24
N ASP A 360 -8.99 -23.42 -3.95
CA ASP A 360 -9.06 -21.98 -4.20
C ASP A 360 -10.24 -21.61 -5.11
N GLU A 361 -10.37 -20.32 -5.40
CA GLU A 361 -11.43 -19.77 -6.27
C GLU A 361 -11.46 -20.37 -7.69
N ASN A 362 -10.35 -20.98 -8.13
CA ASN A 362 -10.20 -21.65 -9.42
C ASN A 362 -10.42 -23.17 -9.32
N GLY A 363 -10.80 -23.70 -8.15
CA GLY A 363 -10.96 -25.13 -7.91
C GLY A 363 -9.64 -25.88 -7.78
N VAL A 364 -8.54 -25.18 -7.49
CA VAL A 364 -7.20 -25.76 -7.37
C VAL A 364 -6.83 -25.86 -5.89
N ASN A 365 -6.40 -27.05 -5.46
CA ASN A 365 -5.80 -27.26 -4.15
C ASN A 365 -4.31 -27.56 -4.35
N ILE A 366 -3.44 -26.61 -4.03
CA ILE A 366 -1.98 -26.76 -4.14
C ILE A 366 -1.43 -27.80 -3.16
N LEU A 367 -2.14 -28.07 -2.06
CA LEU A 367 -1.80 -29.02 -1.01
C LEU A 367 -2.39 -30.43 -1.23
N LYS A 368 -3.07 -30.65 -2.36
CA LYS A 368 -3.81 -31.88 -2.70
C LYS A 368 -2.98 -33.15 -2.63
N ALA A 369 -1.67 -33.05 -2.86
CA ALA A 369 -0.76 -34.18 -2.76
C ALA A 369 -0.61 -34.67 -1.30
N TYR A 370 -0.56 -33.74 -0.34
CA TYR A 370 -0.52 -34.06 1.08
C TYR A 370 -1.89 -34.44 1.62
N SER A 371 -2.98 -33.76 1.21
CA SER A 371 -4.34 -34.08 1.68
C SER A 371 -4.79 -35.51 1.33
N LYS A 372 -4.19 -36.11 0.29
CA LYS A 372 -4.41 -37.52 -0.10
C LYS A 372 -3.36 -38.49 0.44
N SER A 373 -2.35 -37.98 1.14
CA SER A 373 -1.27 -38.79 1.68
C SER A 373 -1.74 -39.61 2.88
N LYS A 374 -1.08 -40.75 3.11
CA LYS A 374 -1.32 -41.55 4.32
C LYS A 374 -1.05 -40.74 5.59
N ASN A 375 0.01 -39.93 5.59
CA ASN A 375 0.40 -39.08 6.72
C ASN A 375 -0.75 -38.18 7.17
N PHE A 376 -1.38 -37.46 6.24
CA PHE A 376 -2.48 -36.57 6.58
C PHE A 376 -3.73 -37.33 7.03
N LEU A 377 -4.09 -38.44 6.34
CA LEU A 377 -5.26 -39.24 6.73
C LEU A 377 -5.10 -39.82 8.15
N ASP A 378 -3.90 -40.31 8.48
CA ASP A 378 -3.59 -40.80 9.83
C ASP A 378 -3.62 -39.66 10.85
N TRP A 379 -3.00 -38.51 10.55
CA TRP A 379 -3.00 -37.33 11.42
C TRP A 379 -4.41 -36.79 11.70
N LYS A 380 -5.28 -36.75 10.69
CA LYS A 380 -6.65 -36.24 10.79
C LYS A 380 -7.53 -37.11 11.71
N ILE A 381 -7.33 -38.43 11.69
CA ILE A 381 -8.13 -39.39 12.49
C ILE A 381 -7.65 -39.50 13.93
N ASN A 382 -6.33 -39.36 14.16
CA ASN A 382 -5.77 -39.42 15.50
C ASN A 382 -6.20 -38.19 16.31
N LYS A 383 -6.74 -38.40 17.52
CA LYS A 383 -7.21 -37.32 18.40
C LYS A 383 -6.06 -36.52 18.99
#